data_AF-A0A4Z1A1C9-F1
#
_entry.id   AF-A0A4Z1A1C9-F1
#
_cell.length_a   1.000
_cell.length_b   1.000
_cell.length_c   1.000
_cell.angle_alpha   90.00
_cell.angle_beta   90.00
_cell.angle_gamma   90.00
#
_symmetry.space_group_name_H-M   'P 1'
#
loop_
_entity.id
_entity.type
_entity.pdbx_description
1 polymer ?
#
loop_
_entity_poly.entity_id
_entity_poly.type
_entity_poly.pdbx_seq_one_letter_code
_entity_poly.pdbx_strand_id
1 'polypeptide(L)'
;MKSFSLSFIFLVCLILSSTNPVFSNFLVTPEQNLRLELVGSARDQIRFCKQKPLQVFGRNQIAPSVTCQFLPEVEVSLDHFFTEELADTEETQWAFYDGTGKQLFPAISWEGQETLFLVSVVRSKRGQFGVQLQRKKDGAYFFYRTKIQNWVI
;
A
#
# COMPACT_ATOMS: atom_id res chain seq x y z
N MET A 1 -9.87 -53.34 -24.28
CA MET A 1 -9.75 -51.86 -24.26
C MET A 1 -10.83 -51.31 -23.35
N LYS A 2 -10.46 -50.75 -22.19
CA LYS A 2 -11.43 -50.22 -21.22
C LYS A 2 -11.89 -48.85 -21.68
N SER A 3 -13.16 -48.74 -22.04
CA SER A 3 -13.84 -47.48 -22.36
C SER A 3 -13.85 -46.61 -21.09
N PHE A 4 -13.00 -45.59 -21.05
CA PHE A 4 -13.13 -44.54 -20.06
C PHE A 4 -14.43 -43.79 -20.37
N SER A 5 -15.43 -43.93 -19.51
CA SER A 5 -16.73 -43.28 -19.65
C SER A 5 -16.54 -41.76 -19.75
N LEU A 6 -17.12 -41.13 -20.78
CA LEU A 6 -17.14 -39.67 -20.95
C LEU A 6 -17.55 -38.93 -19.67
N SER A 7 -18.39 -39.55 -18.83
CA SER A 7 -18.83 -39.01 -17.55
C SER A 7 -17.69 -38.77 -16.56
N PHE A 8 -16.63 -39.60 -16.59
CA PHE A 8 -15.46 -39.42 -15.73
C PHE A 8 -14.63 -38.21 -16.16
N ILE A 9 -14.47 -38.01 -17.47
CA ILE A 9 -13.77 -36.84 -18.03
C ILE A 9 -14.53 -35.56 -17.67
N PHE A 10 -15.86 -35.57 -17.78
CA PHE A 10 -16.70 -34.42 -17.44
C PHE A 10 -16.62 -34.06 -15.94
N LEU A 11 -16.63 -35.07 -15.06
CA LEU A 11 -16.48 -34.86 -13.61
C LEU A 11 -15.11 -34.29 -13.26
N VAL A 12 -14.04 -34.79 -13.89
CA VAL A 12 -12.68 -34.25 -13.70
C VAL A 12 -12.58 -32.81 -14.19
N CYS A 13 -13.19 -32.44 -15.31
CA CYS A 13 -13.24 -31.05 -15.77
C CYS A 13 -14.01 -30.11 -14.84
N LEU A 14 -15.12 -30.56 -14.23
CA LEU A 14 -15.88 -29.80 -13.22
C LEU A 14 -15.08 -29.60 -11.92
N ILE A 15 -14.34 -30.62 -11.49
CA ILE A 15 -13.46 -30.52 -10.33
C ILE A 15 -12.30 -29.55 -10.65
N LEU A 16 -11.65 -29.69 -11.81
CA LEU A 16 -10.54 -28.82 -12.22
C LEU A 16 -10.95 -27.35 -12.37
N SER A 17 -12.16 -27.09 -12.86
CA SER A 17 -12.70 -25.72 -12.98
C SER A 17 -13.10 -25.13 -11.63
N SER A 18 -13.52 -25.93 -10.66
CA SER A 18 -13.80 -25.46 -9.29
C SER A 18 -12.56 -25.36 -8.40
N THR A 19 -11.47 -26.07 -8.75
CA THR A 19 -10.17 -26.00 -8.04
C THR A 19 -9.19 -25.02 -8.65
N ASN A 20 -9.54 -24.30 -9.71
CA ASN A 20 -8.74 -23.14 -10.10
C ASN A 20 -8.72 -22.21 -8.89
N PRO A 21 -7.56 -22.00 -8.24
CA PRO A 21 -7.50 -21.05 -7.16
C PRO A 21 -7.97 -19.74 -7.77
N VAL A 22 -9.07 -19.22 -7.21
CA VAL A 22 -9.51 -17.84 -7.29
C VAL A 22 -8.24 -17.02 -7.46
N PHE A 23 -8.01 -16.48 -8.67
CA PHE A 23 -6.91 -15.58 -8.91
C PHE A 23 -7.09 -14.48 -7.87
N SER A 24 -6.34 -14.59 -6.77
CA SER A 24 -6.29 -13.56 -5.77
C SER A 24 -5.58 -12.43 -6.48
N ASN A 25 -6.35 -11.59 -7.15
CA ASN A 25 -5.88 -10.38 -7.80
C ASN A 25 -5.35 -9.51 -6.66
N PHE A 26 -4.10 -9.73 -6.28
CA PHE A 26 -3.37 -8.76 -5.50
C PHE A 26 -3.39 -7.51 -6.35
N LEU A 27 -3.99 -6.45 -5.81
CA LEU A 27 -3.95 -5.16 -6.47
C LEU A 27 -2.47 -4.76 -6.52
N VAL A 28 -1.99 -4.44 -7.72
CA VAL A 28 -0.61 -4.00 -7.95
C VAL A 28 -0.69 -2.63 -8.61
N THR A 29 0.10 -1.69 -8.12
CA THR A 29 0.19 -0.36 -8.74
C THR A 29 0.89 -0.44 -10.10
N PRO A 30 0.62 0.48 -11.04
CA PRO A 30 1.29 0.48 -12.34
C PRO A 30 2.82 0.69 -12.21
N GLU A 31 3.56 0.24 -13.23
CA GLU A 31 5.02 0.40 -13.31
C GLU A 31 5.41 1.77 -13.89
N GLN A 32 4.93 2.85 -13.26
CA GLN A 32 5.22 4.24 -13.65
C GLN A 32 5.43 5.11 -12.41
N ASN A 33 5.91 6.34 -12.59
CA ASN A 33 5.99 7.30 -11.49
C ASN A 33 4.59 7.72 -11.04
N LEU A 34 4.36 7.65 -9.73
CA LEU A 34 3.13 7.96 -9.01
C LEU A 34 3.40 9.14 -8.09
N ARG A 35 2.92 10.31 -8.49
CA ARG A 35 3.15 11.56 -7.77
C ARG A 35 2.11 11.80 -6.69
N LEU A 36 2.58 11.94 -5.45
CA LEU A 36 1.74 12.28 -4.30
C LEU A 36 1.54 13.79 -4.23
N GLU A 37 0.29 14.21 -4.24
CA GLU A 37 -0.09 15.62 -4.14
C GLU A 37 -0.48 15.96 -2.70
N LEU A 38 0.30 16.84 -2.08
CA LEU A 38 0.04 17.38 -0.75
C LEU A 38 -0.79 18.65 -0.85
N VAL A 39 -1.82 18.77 0.00
CA VAL A 39 -2.69 19.96 0.05
C VAL A 39 -2.60 20.62 1.41
N GLY A 40 -2.35 21.94 1.43
CA GLY A 40 -2.65 22.82 2.58
C GLY A 40 -1.55 23.02 3.63
N SER A 41 -0.46 22.23 3.63
CA SER A 41 0.68 22.41 4.56
C SER A 41 1.97 22.75 3.82
N ALA A 42 2.81 23.60 4.41
CA ALA A 42 4.15 23.87 3.88
C ALA A 42 5.03 22.61 4.02
N ARG A 43 5.81 22.27 2.97
CA ARG A 43 6.56 21.00 2.89
C ARG A 43 7.52 20.79 4.06
N ASP A 44 8.16 21.86 4.51
CA ASP A 44 9.10 21.90 5.64
C ASP A 44 8.46 21.53 6.99
N GLN A 45 7.14 21.62 7.09
CA GLN A 45 6.38 21.24 8.29
C GLN A 45 5.85 19.81 8.22
N ILE A 46 5.93 19.17 7.05
CA ILE A 46 5.41 17.83 6.82
C ILE A 46 6.47 16.80 7.22
N ARG A 47 6.01 15.77 7.92
CA ARG A 47 6.85 14.67 8.39
C ARG A 47 6.32 13.35 7.89
N PHE A 48 7.21 12.47 7.49
CA PHE A 48 6.91 11.07 7.21
C PHE A 48 7.35 10.24 8.40
N CYS A 49 6.39 9.66 9.11
CA CYS A 49 6.61 9.03 10.40
C CYS A 49 6.27 7.54 10.36
N LYS A 50 7.15 6.73 10.97
CA LYS A 50 6.83 5.33 11.29
C LYS A 50 5.69 5.31 12.31
N GLN A 51 4.76 4.38 12.17
CA GLN A 51 3.62 4.19 13.06
C GLN A 51 3.93 3.08 14.07
N LYS A 52 3.29 3.13 15.25
CA LYS A 52 3.54 2.13 16.30
C LYS A 52 2.94 0.76 15.90
N PRO A 53 3.71 -0.33 15.97
CA PRO A 53 3.32 -1.66 15.44
C PRO A 53 2.12 -2.31 16.13
N LEU A 54 1.77 -1.91 17.36
CA LEU A 54 0.58 -2.41 18.07
C LEU A 54 -0.75 -1.81 17.58
N GLN A 55 -0.71 -0.90 16.61
CA GLN A 55 -1.88 -0.22 16.08
C GLN A 55 -2.15 -0.71 14.65
N VAL A 56 -2.84 -1.86 14.55
CA VAL A 56 -3.38 -2.33 13.26
C VAL A 56 -4.52 -1.40 12.82
N PHE A 57 -4.55 -1.09 11.52
CA PHE A 57 -5.51 -0.19 10.89
C PHE A 57 -6.97 -0.56 11.18
N GLY A 58 -7.81 0.45 11.47
CA GLY A 58 -9.27 0.33 11.61
C GLY A 58 -9.83 0.33 13.05
N ARG A 59 -9.00 0.27 14.10
CA ARG A 59 -9.48 0.27 15.50
C ARG A 59 -8.81 1.28 16.44
N ASN A 60 -7.66 1.87 16.09
CA ASN A 60 -6.87 2.69 17.02
C ASN A 60 -6.51 4.06 16.43
N GLN A 61 -6.37 5.07 17.30
CA GLN A 61 -5.81 6.36 16.93
C GLN A 61 -4.34 6.18 16.52
N ILE A 62 -4.02 6.55 15.28
CA ILE A 62 -2.69 6.34 14.71
C ILE A 62 -1.80 7.52 15.11
N ALA A 63 -1.05 7.37 16.19
CA ALA A 63 -0.13 8.39 16.67
C ALA A 63 1.25 8.23 15.99
N PRO A 64 1.92 9.33 15.61
CA PRO A 64 3.28 9.27 15.09
C PRO A 64 4.20 8.60 16.12
N SER A 65 5.11 7.73 15.67
CA SER A 65 6.22 7.28 16.52
C SER A 65 7.27 8.38 16.65
N VAL A 66 8.27 8.16 17.49
CA VAL A 66 9.45 9.06 17.63
C VAL A 66 10.30 9.09 16.35
N THR A 67 10.13 8.12 15.45
CA THR A 67 10.88 8.00 14.20
C THR A 67 10.14 8.70 13.07
N CYS A 68 10.46 9.98 12.88
CA CYS A 68 9.92 10.83 11.82
C CYS A 68 11.05 11.47 11.02
N GLN A 69 10.85 11.62 9.72
CA GLN A 69 11.74 12.35 8.82
C GLN A 69 10.98 13.52 8.21
N PHE A 70 11.61 14.70 8.14
CA PHE A 70 11.02 15.86 7.47
C PHE A 70 11.02 15.67 5.95
N LEU A 71 10.00 16.21 5.30
CA LEU A 71 9.92 16.17 3.85
C LEU A 71 10.95 17.13 3.23
N PRO A 72 11.76 16.68 2.26
CA PRO A 72 12.67 17.57 1.55
C PRO A 72 11.91 18.65 0.75
N GLU A 73 12.56 19.80 0.55
CA GLU A 73 12.02 20.88 -0.29
C GLU A 73 11.90 20.45 -1.77
N VAL A 74 12.79 19.54 -2.19
CA VAL A 74 12.84 18.99 -3.55
C VAL A 74 11.96 17.74 -3.63
N GLU A 75 11.43 17.46 -4.81
CA GLU A 75 10.74 16.20 -5.10
C GLU A 75 11.70 15.02 -4.94
N VAL A 76 11.30 14.01 -4.16
CA VAL A 76 12.09 12.81 -3.91
C VAL A 76 11.23 11.56 -4.05
N SER A 77 11.87 10.43 -4.37
CA SER A 77 11.20 9.14 -4.28
C SER A 77 11.08 8.71 -2.81
N LEU A 78 10.02 7.96 -2.49
CA LEU A 78 9.76 7.53 -1.13
C LEU A 78 10.80 6.54 -0.60
N ASP A 79 11.53 5.85 -1.49
CA ASP A 79 12.59 4.92 -1.10
C ASP A 79 13.68 5.57 -0.24
N HIS A 80 13.93 6.87 -0.42
CA HIS A 80 14.85 7.68 0.38
C HIS A 80 14.55 7.68 1.89
N PHE A 81 13.29 7.45 2.29
CA PHE A 81 12.90 7.42 3.70
C PHE A 81 13.17 6.06 4.37
N PHE A 82 13.52 5.01 3.61
CA PHE A 82 13.66 3.64 4.08
C PHE A 82 15.12 3.18 4.14
N THR A 83 15.96 3.93 4.87
CA THR A 83 17.39 3.63 5.05
C THR A 83 17.67 2.60 6.15
N GLU A 84 16.68 2.31 7.01
CA GLU A 84 16.80 1.33 8.09
C GLU A 84 16.94 -0.09 7.53
N GLU A 85 17.91 -0.84 8.06
CA GLU A 85 18.00 -2.29 7.88
C GLU A 85 16.73 -2.97 8.41
N LEU A 86 16.29 -4.01 7.71
CA LEU A 86 15.12 -4.79 8.12
C LEU A 86 15.44 -5.53 9.42
N ALA A 87 14.89 -5.06 10.53
CA ALA A 87 14.76 -5.90 11.71
C ALA A 87 13.68 -6.94 11.39
N ASP A 88 14.09 -8.21 11.19
CA ASP A 88 13.32 -9.34 10.65
C ASP A 88 12.01 -9.69 11.39
N THR A 89 11.63 -8.95 12.43
CA THR A 89 10.58 -9.36 13.37
C THR A 89 9.21 -8.73 13.11
N GLU A 90 9.13 -7.56 12.45
CA GLU A 90 7.90 -6.76 12.45
C GLU A 90 7.49 -6.17 11.08
N GLU A 91 6.18 -6.15 10.84
CA GLU A 91 5.59 -5.32 9.79
C GLU A 91 5.58 -3.87 10.29
N THR A 92 5.91 -2.94 9.40
CA THR A 92 6.06 -1.53 9.73
C THR A 92 5.22 -0.69 8.79
N GLN A 93 4.68 0.41 9.30
CA GLN A 93 3.81 1.30 8.55
C GLN A 93 4.28 2.74 8.72
N TRP A 94 4.06 3.56 7.70
CA TRP A 94 4.44 4.98 7.70
C TRP A 94 3.33 5.84 7.10
N ALA A 95 3.17 7.05 7.61
CA ALA A 95 2.23 8.03 7.06
C ALA A 95 2.77 9.45 7.18
N PHE A 96 2.13 10.37 6.46
CA PHE A 96 2.43 11.79 6.50
C PHE A 96 1.67 12.47 7.63
N TYR A 97 2.32 13.41 8.30
CA TYR A 97 1.76 14.23 9.36
C TYR A 97 2.18 15.69 9.17
N ASP A 98 1.31 16.63 9.50
CA ASP A 98 1.67 18.05 9.52
C ASP A 98 2.39 18.45 10.82
N GLY A 99 2.77 19.74 10.92
CA GLY A 99 3.46 20.28 12.10
C GLY A 99 2.65 20.22 13.40
N THR A 100 1.33 20.01 13.32
CA THR A 100 0.43 19.84 14.48
C THR A 100 0.28 18.37 14.91
N GLY A 101 0.83 17.43 14.12
CA GLY A 101 0.68 16.00 14.35
C GLY A 101 -0.60 15.41 13.78
N LYS A 102 -1.35 16.16 12.94
CA LYS A 102 -2.50 15.63 12.21
C LYS A 102 -2.02 14.84 11.00
N GLN A 103 -2.59 13.65 10.80
CA GLN A 103 -2.29 12.83 9.63
C GLN A 103 -2.76 13.52 8.34
N LEU A 104 -1.90 13.50 7.34
CA LEU A 104 -2.16 13.97 5.98
C LEU A 104 -2.41 12.78 5.06
N PHE A 105 -3.26 13.00 4.07
CA PHE A 105 -3.68 12.00 3.09
C PHE A 105 -3.38 12.52 1.68
N PRO A 106 -2.13 12.38 1.20
CA PRO A 106 -1.77 12.89 -0.13
C PRO A 106 -2.62 12.23 -1.22
N ALA A 107 -3.03 13.01 -2.21
CA ALA A 107 -3.80 12.49 -3.34
C ALA A 107 -2.89 11.81 -4.37
N ILE A 108 -3.41 10.80 -5.05
CA ILE A 108 -2.74 10.12 -6.17
C ILE A 108 -3.78 9.75 -7.22
N SER A 109 -3.40 9.84 -8.48
CA SER A 109 -4.19 9.37 -9.62
C SER A 109 -3.29 8.76 -10.69
N TRP A 110 -3.79 7.75 -11.39
CA TRP A 110 -3.17 7.18 -12.58
C TRP A 110 -4.25 6.70 -13.55
N GLU A 111 -3.84 6.35 -14.76
CA GLU A 111 -4.77 5.93 -15.82
C GLU A 111 -5.64 4.75 -15.39
N GLY A 112 -6.95 4.87 -15.61
CA GLY A 112 -7.93 3.83 -15.26
C GLY A 112 -8.28 3.75 -13.77
N GLN A 113 -7.79 4.66 -12.92
CA GLN A 113 -8.22 4.78 -11.52
C GLN A 113 -8.76 6.17 -11.21
N GLU A 114 -9.79 6.21 -10.36
CA GLU A 114 -10.25 7.45 -9.74
C GLU A 114 -9.17 7.99 -8.79
N THR A 115 -9.29 9.26 -8.36
CA THR A 115 -8.39 9.81 -7.35
C THR A 115 -8.49 9.01 -6.04
N LEU A 116 -7.34 8.55 -5.57
CA LEU A 116 -7.17 7.87 -4.31
C LEU A 116 -6.38 8.75 -3.35
N PHE A 117 -6.50 8.47 -2.06
CA PHE A 117 -5.70 9.07 -1.02
C PHE A 117 -4.76 8.04 -0.43
N LEU A 118 -3.48 8.37 -0.33
CA LEU A 118 -2.51 7.56 0.38
C LEU A 118 -2.74 7.67 1.88
N VAL A 119 -3.08 6.55 2.50
CA VAL A 119 -3.31 6.42 3.93
C VAL A 119 -2.00 6.09 4.64
N SER A 120 -1.30 5.08 4.14
CA SER A 120 -0.01 4.64 4.69
C SER A 120 0.80 3.87 3.65
N VAL A 121 2.11 3.80 3.89
CA VAL A 121 3.02 2.85 3.27
C VAL A 121 3.29 1.73 4.25
N VAL A 122 3.27 0.48 3.79
CA VAL A 122 3.51 -0.71 4.59
C VAL A 122 4.74 -1.43 4.06
N ARG A 123 5.66 -1.80 4.96
CA ARG A 123 6.79 -2.69 4.66
C ARG A 123 6.58 -3.98 5.45
N SER A 124 6.40 -5.08 4.73
CA SER A 124 6.21 -6.39 5.34
C SER A 124 7.50 -6.89 6.01
N LYS A 125 7.37 -7.94 6.82
CA LYS A 125 8.51 -8.64 7.45
C LYS A 125 9.56 -9.14 6.43
N ARG A 126 9.15 -9.37 5.18
CA ARG A 126 10.04 -9.81 4.09
C ARG A 126 10.61 -8.64 3.27
N GLY A 127 10.44 -7.41 3.72
CA GLY A 127 10.89 -6.21 3.03
C GLY A 127 10.05 -5.81 1.81
N GLN A 128 8.91 -6.47 1.57
CA GLN A 128 8.03 -6.10 0.45
C GLN A 128 7.20 -4.88 0.79
N PHE A 129 7.06 -3.97 -0.17
CA PHE A 129 6.27 -2.76 0.00
C PHE A 129 4.83 -2.92 -0.51
N GLY A 130 3.92 -2.31 0.23
CA GLY A 130 2.56 -2.05 -0.19
C GLY A 130 2.10 -0.68 0.28
N VAL A 131 0.97 -0.23 -0.24
CA VAL A 131 0.32 1.02 0.16
C VAL A 131 -1.13 0.77 0.49
N GLN A 132 -1.62 1.49 1.49
CA GLN A 132 -3.04 1.57 1.79
C GLN A 132 -3.60 2.82 1.11
N LEU A 133 -4.55 2.62 0.21
CA LEU A 133 -5.21 3.68 -0.54
C LEU A 133 -6.68 3.72 -0.18
N GLN A 134 -7.21 4.92 0.03
CA GLN A 134 -8.63 5.15 0.22
C GLN A 134 -9.21 5.84 -1.01
N ARG A 135 -10.29 5.31 -1.56
CA ARG A 135 -10.99 5.98 -2.66
C ARG A 135 -11.78 7.18 -2.14
N LYS A 136 -11.60 8.33 -2.80
CA LYS A 136 -12.22 9.60 -2.40
C LYS A 136 -13.74 9.57 -2.43
N LYS A 137 -14.33 8.83 -3.37
CA LYS A 137 -15.78 8.82 -3.65
C LYS A 137 -16.61 8.12 -2.58
N ASP A 138 -16.18 6.94 -2.14
CA ASP A 138 -16.95 6.05 -1.27
C ASP A 138 -16.20 5.69 0.03
N GLY A 139 -14.95 6.15 0.19
CA GLY A 139 -14.12 5.86 1.34
C GLY A 139 -13.62 4.41 1.40
N ALA A 140 -13.78 3.63 0.32
CA ALA A 140 -13.34 2.25 0.28
C ALA A 140 -11.81 2.13 0.38
N TYR A 141 -11.32 1.18 1.17
CA TYR A 141 -9.90 0.95 1.40
C TYR A 141 -9.38 -0.20 0.54
N PHE A 142 -8.20 -0.01 -0.02
CA PHE A 142 -7.50 -0.96 -0.85
C PHE A 142 -6.06 -1.10 -0.40
N PHE A 143 -5.53 -2.31 -0.50
CA PHE A 143 -4.11 -2.57 -0.30
C PHE A 143 -3.47 -2.95 -1.62
N TYR A 144 -2.52 -2.14 -2.08
CA TYR A 144 -1.78 -2.40 -3.31
C TYR A 144 -0.35 -2.83 -2.98
N ARG A 145 0.14 -3.89 -3.63
CA ARG A 145 1.58 -4.15 -3.71
C ARG A 145 2.22 -3.13 -4.64
N THR A 146 3.44 -2.72 -4.33
CA THR A 146 4.10 -1.67 -5.10
C THR A 146 5.62 -1.74 -5.08
N LYS A 147 6.25 -1.07 -6.04
CA LYS A 147 7.67 -0.69 -6.01
C LYS A 147 7.75 0.69 -5.40
N ILE A 148 8.33 0.83 -4.22
CA ILE A 148 8.31 2.10 -3.48
C ILE A 148 9.05 3.22 -4.23
N GLN A 149 10.02 2.86 -5.08
CA GLN A 149 10.77 3.77 -5.96
C GLN A 149 9.88 4.54 -6.93
N ASN A 150 8.71 3.99 -7.28
CA ASN A 150 7.76 4.61 -8.19
C ASN A 150 6.99 5.74 -7.52
N TRP A 151 6.98 5.85 -6.19
CA TRP A 151 6.23 6.88 -5.48
C TRP A 151 7.11 8.09 -5.26
N VAL A 152 6.70 9.23 -5.79
CA VAL A 152 7.41 10.50 -5.63
C VAL A 152 6.56 11.49 -4.89
N ILE A 153 7.18 12.32 -4.04
CA ILE A 153 6.51 13.36 -3.28
C ILE A 153 7.28 14.67 -3.30
#